data_AF-A0A971TD47-F1
#
_entry.id   AF-A0A971TD47-F1
#
_cell.length_a   1.000
_cell.length_b   1.000
_cell.length_c   1.000
_cell.angle_alpha   90.00
_cell.angle_beta   90.00
_cell.angle_gamma   90.00
#
_symmetry.space_group_name_H-M   'P 1'
#
loop_
_entity.id
_entity.type
_entity.pdbx_description
1 polymer ?
#
loop_
_entity_poly.entity_id
_entity_poly.type
_entity_poly.pdbx_seq_one_letter_code
_entity_poly.pdbx_strand_id
1 'polypeptide(L)'
;MSGERPKDHTVKDVVSTVPKGILVSGLIAACFILVVIAGWLLTRVLSPMSPAITGIAFAILLTGLLLPLKKRINRLIRNSHAAAGLTMFIFIGGLIGTLVVTGTQLVTGFEELSDSVFAALAQLETWLREGPIGNDAGFSEYLQRAQDWVSNNSGQLLGGAVAAGSAVGTFSVSMVLALVTTFFFLADGRRIWLWFVRLLPSELEDRLDLAFSNGFYSVRAYVRTQAIVAAVDAVGIGLGAFALGLPLVIPLTIIVFLTSFIPVVGAFAAGALVVLIAWFSQGLTAALIMLGIVVLVQQLEGNLLQPVLMSRAVDLHPWGVIIGVALGSYIYGIVGALFAVPIMALLKVVVLTLRREMPQVDLSLEESRTDWPQVLANARTLGQRAVPAWAQARRGGTGSVAPAAPTQGVSGSDEDPISRATTPVSGAEDPGAAVDEDLIDRGTTPVSGVADPGAAVDEDLEPDER
;
A
#
# COMPACT_ATOMS: atom_id res chain seq x y z
N MET A 1 -56.30 -21.32 49.27
CA MET A 1 -56.05 -21.81 47.89
C MET A 1 -54.82 -21.08 47.36
N SER A 2 -53.64 -21.70 47.49
CA SER A 2 -52.37 -21.18 46.97
C SER A 2 -51.83 -22.17 45.95
N GLY A 3 -51.95 -21.85 44.66
CA GLY A 3 -51.35 -22.61 43.57
C GLY A 3 -49.91 -22.14 43.34
N GLU A 4 -48.95 -23.02 43.61
CA GLU A 4 -47.53 -22.83 43.31
C GLU A 4 -47.30 -22.76 41.79
N ARG A 5 -46.42 -21.83 41.35
CA ARG A 5 -45.95 -21.75 39.97
C ARG A 5 -44.92 -22.87 39.70
N PRO A 6 -44.95 -23.54 38.54
CA PRO A 6 -43.95 -24.54 38.20
C PRO A 6 -42.57 -23.87 38.04
N LYS A 7 -41.57 -24.50 38.65
CA LYS A 7 -40.19 -23.99 38.72
C LYS A 7 -39.48 -24.14 37.36
N ASP A 8 -38.91 -23.03 36.91
CA ASP A 8 -38.25 -22.83 35.61
C ASP A 8 -36.81 -23.39 35.62
N HIS A 9 -36.64 -24.68 35.90
CA HIS A 9 -35.32 -25.31 36.11
C HIS A 9 -34.67 -25.91 34.86
N THR A 10 -35.37 -25.99 33.72
CA THR A 10 -34.94 -26.90 32.64
C THR A 10 -33.88 -26.34 31.69
N VAL A 11 -33.63 -25.03 31.65
CA VAL A 11 -32.66 -24.44 30.69
C VAL A 11 -31.29 -24.19 31.32
N LYS A 12 -31.23 -23.83 32.61
CA LYS A 12 -29.96 -23.53 33.28
C LYS A 12 -29.15 -24.79 33.63
N ASP A 13 -29.82 -25.91 33.88
CA ASP A 13 -29.16 -27.15 34.32
C ASP A 13 -28.49 -27.92 33.17
N VAL A 14 -28.90 -27.69 31.91
CA VAL A 14 -28.28 -28.34 30.74
C VAL A 14 -26.97 -27.65 30.35
N VAL A 15 -26.86 -26.33 30.54
CA VAL A 15 -25.68 -25.54 30.15
C VAL A 15 -24.50 -25.74 31.13
N SER A 16 -24.78 -26.11 32.38
CA SER A 16 -23.74 -26.35 33.40
C SER A 16 -23.01 -27.69 33.26
N THR A 17 -23.52 -28.61 32.44
CA THR A 17 -22.99 -29.98 32.28
C THR A 17 -22.00 -30.10 31.11
N VAL A 18 -21.89 -29.09 30.25
CA VAL A 18 -21.03 -29.12 29.06
C VAL A 18 -19.67 -28.49 29.37
N PRO A 19 -18.54 -29.17 29.07
CA PRO A 19 -17.21 -28.59 29.21
C PRO A 19 -17.10 -27.25 28.48
N LYS A 20 -16.59 -26.21 29.16
CA LYS A 20 -16.44 -24.86 28.60
C LYS A 20 -15.71 -24.84 27.24
N GLY A 21 -14.80 -25.80 27.01
CA GLY A 21 -14.12 -25.98 25.72
C GLY A 21 -15.05 -26.27 24.55
N ILE A 22 -16.09 -27.10 24.73
CA ILE A 22 -17.05 -27.46 23.68
C ILE A 22 -17.99 -26.27 23.36
N LEU A 23 -18.35 -25.49 24.38
CA LEU A 23 -19.15 -24.27 24.20
C LEU A 23 -18.35 -23.18 23.47
N VAL A 24 -17.08 -22.99 23.81
CA VAL A 24 -16.20 -22.02 23.13
C VAL A 24 -15.89 -22.45 21.69
N SER A 25 -15.57 -23.73 21.47
CA SER A 25 -15.35 -24.24 20.10
C SER A 25 -16.63 -24.19 19.27
N GLY A 26 -17.78 -24.46 19.87
CA GLY A 26 -19.09 -24.32 19.23
C GLY A 26 -19.41 -22.88 18.84
N LEU A 27 -19.09 -21.90 19.71
CA LEU A 27 -19.26 -20.49 19.42
C LEU A 27 -18.33 -20.00 18.30
N ILE A 28 -17.05 -20.42 18.33
CA ILE A 28 -16.07 -20.11 17.27
C ILE A 28 -16.51 -20.72 15.94
N ALA A 29 -16.96 -21.97 15.93
CA ALA A 29 -17.48 -22.63 14.75
C ALA A 29 -18.74 -21.95 14.21
N ALA A 30 -19.67 -21.55 15.09
CA ALA A 30 -20.88 -20.83 14.71
C ALA A 30 -20.57 -19.45 14.13
N CYS A 31 -19.63 -18.70 14.74
CA CYS A 31 -19.14 -17.43 14.19
C CYS A 31 -18.46 -17.63 12.82
N PHE A 32 -17.64 -18.66 12.67
CA PHE A 32 -16.99 -18.97 11.40
C PHE A 32 -18.01 -19.31 10.31
N ILE A 33 -19.00 -20.15 10.61
CA ILE A 33 -20.10 -20.49 9.71
C ILE A 33 -20.91 -19.24 9.35
N LEU A 34 -21.21 -18.37 10.31
CA LEU A 34 -21.88 -17.10 10.05
C LEU A 34 -21.08 -16.19 9.13
N VAL A 35 -19.76 -16.10 9.30
CA VAL A 35 -18.88 -15.33 8.40
C VAL A 35 -18.87 -15.93 6.99
N VAL A 36 -18.82 -17.26 6.87
CA VAL A 36 -18.88 -17.95 5.57
C VAL A 36 -20.23 -17.73 4.88
N ILE A 37 -21.34 -17.84 5.61
CA ILE A 37 -22.69 -17.61 5.09
C ILE A 37 -22.86 -16.14 4.70
N ALA A 38 -22.41 -15.21 5.55
CA ALA A 38 -22.44 -13.78 5.25
C ALA A 38 -21.61 -13.47 4.00
N GLY A 39 -20.41 -14.06 3.86
CA GLY A 39 -19.57 -13.94 2.67
C GLY A 39 -20.24 -14.51 1.42
N TRP A 40 -20.84 -15.70 1.50
CA TRP A 40 -21.56 -16.31 0.39
C TRP A 40 -22.78 -15.47 -0.03
N LEU A 41 -23.58 -15.02 0.94
CA LEU A 41 -24.75 -14.18 0.70
C LEU A 41 -24.34 -12.83 0.08
N LEU A 42 -23.23 -12.25 0.57
CA LEU A 42 -22.63 -11.04 0.00
C LEU A 42 -22.30 -11.26 -1.48
N THR A 43 -21.62 -12.36 -1.84
CA THR A 43 -21.33 -12.62 -3.26
C THR A 43 -22.58 -12.76 -4.12
N ARG A 44 -23.67 -13.34 -3.57
CA ARG A 44 -24.95 -13.49 -4.29
C ARG A 44 -25.69 -12.18 -4.49
N VAL A 45 -25.66 -11.29 -3.49
CA VAL A 45 -26.30 -9.97 -3.57
C VAL A 45 -25.49 -9.00 -4.43
N LEU A 46 -24.15 -9.06 -4.35
CA LEU A 46 -23.25 -8.17 -5.08
C LEU A 46 -23.05 -8.58 -6.56
N SER A 47 -23.25 -9.86 -6.90
CA SER A 47 -23.16 -10.39 -8.27
C SER A 47 -23.95 -9.57 -9.31
N PRO A 48 -25.26 -9.31 -9.13
CA PRO A 48 -26.04 -8.51 -10.09
C PRO A 48 -25.74 -7.00 -10.03
N MET A 49 -25.19 -6.51 -8.92
CA MET A 49 -24.78 -5.11 -8.74
C MET A 49 -23.33 -4.85 -9.20
N SER A 50 -22.69 -5.85 -9.83
CA SER A 50 -21.27 -5.84 -10.19
C SER A 50 -20.83 -4.56 -10.95
N PRO A 51 -21.57 -4.06 -11.96
CA PRO A 51 -21.17 -2.84 -12.66
C PRO A 51 -21.20 -1.60 -11.77
N ALA A 52 -22.19 -1.52 -10.88
CA ALA A 52 -22.35 -0.38 -9.98
C ALA A 52 -21.23 -0.32 -8.93
N ILE A 53 -20.95 -1.47 -8.31
CA ILE A 53 -19.88 -1.60 -7.30
C ILE A 53 -18.53 -1.33 -7.93
N THR A 54 -18.27 -1.92 -9.11
CA THR A 54 -17.04 -1.69 -9.86
C THR A 54 -16.89 -0.21 -10.21
N GLY A 55 -17.94 0.42 -10.71
CA GLY A 55 -17.93 1.86 -11.02
C GLY A 55 -17.64 2.73 -9.80
N ILE A 56 -18.29 2.45 -8.66
CA ILE A 56 -18.03 3.18 -7.39
C ILE A 56 -16.60 2.93 -6.90
N ALA A 57 -16.10 1.70 -6.99
CA ALA A 57 -14.74 1.37 -6.60
C ALA A 57 -13.72 2.15 -7.45
N PHE A 58 -13.89 2.15 -8.77
CA PHE A 58 -13.09 3.00 -9.67
C PHE A 58 -13.23 4.47 -9.31
N ALA A 59 -14.44 4.94 -9.00
CA ALA A 59 -14.65 6.32 -8.63
C ALA A 59 -13.89 6.73 -7.37
N ILE A 60 -13.81 5.85 -6.38
CA ILE A 60 -13.02 6.05 -5.15
C ILE A 60 -11.53 6.23 -5.48
N LEU A 61 -10.96 5.35 -6.32
CA LEU A 61 -9.56 5.47 -6.72
C LEU A 61 -9.30 6.71 -7.55
N LEU A 62 -10.12 6.97 -8.58
CA LEU A 62 -10.01 8.16 -9.43
C LEU A 62 -10.13 9.43 -8.60
N THR A 63 -11.06 9.48 -7.63
CA THR A 63 -11.20 10.60 -6.70
C THR A 63 -9.89 10.81 -5.94
N GLY A 64 -9.31 9.74 -5.41
CA GLY A 64 -8.04 9.80 -4.70
C GLY A 64 -6.89 10.32 -5.56
N LEU A 65 -6.81 9.86 -6.80
CA LEU A 65 -5.79 10.25 -7.78
C LEU A 65 -5.95 11.71 -8.23
N LEU A 66 -7.18 12.18 -8.44
CA LEU A 66 -7.48 13.50 -9.01
C LEU A 66 -7.58 14.61 -7.96
N LEU A 67 -7.73 14.28 -6.66
CA LEU A 67 -7.77 15.25 -5.56
C LEU A 67 -6.64 16.28 -5.55
N PRO A 68 -5.34 15.94 -5.71
CA PRO A 68 -4.27 16.94 -5.75
C PRO A 68 -4.43 17.92 -6.92
N LEU A 69 -4.83 17.42 -8.10
CA LEU A 69 -5.09 18.25 -9.27
C LEU A 69 -6.31 19.17 -9.01
N LYS A 70 -7.40 18.63 -8.46
CA LYS A 70 -8.58 19.42 -8.08
C LYS A 70 -8.24 20.47 -7.02
N LYS A 71 -7.41 20.16 -6.02
CA LYS A 71 -6.94 21.13 -5.02
C LYS A 71 -6.18 22.28 -5.68
N ARG A 72 -5.27 22.00 -6.64
CA ARG A 72 -4.54 23.03 -7.38
C ARG A 72 -5.47 23.93 -8.19
N ILE A 73 -6.40 23.33 -8.93
CA ILE A 73 -7.38 24.08 -9.74
C ILE A 73 -8.33 24.90 -8.84
N ASN A 74 -8.77 24.35 -7.71
CA ASN A 74 -9.67 25.04 -6.78
C ASN A 74 -9.01 26.27 -6.13
N ARG A 75 -7.68 26.31 -6.00
CA ARG A 75 -6.97 27.52 -5.56
C ARG A 75 -7.10 28.67 -6.56
N LEU A 76 -7.30 28.37 -7.84
CA LEU A 76 -7.46 29.37 -8.92
C LEU A 76 -8.92 29.80 -9.10
N ILE A 77 -9.84 28.83 -9.24
CA ILE A 77 -11.24 29.10 -9.58
C ILE A 77 -12.09 29.46 -8.34
N ARG A 78 -11.66 29.03 -7.14
CA ARG A 78 -12.34 29.24 -5.84
C ARG A 78 -13.79 28.73 -5.78
N ASN A 79 -14.21 27.88 -6.72
CA ASN A 79 -15.50 27.19 -6.72
C ASN A 79 -15.27 25.67 -6.85
N SER A 80 -15.77 24.90 -5.87
CA SER A 80 -15.54 23.45 -5.78
C SER A 80 -16.08 22.69 -6.99
N HIS A 81 -17.27 23.05 -7.48
CA HIS A 81 -17.95 22.36 -8.57
C HIS A 81 -17.29 22.65 -9.92
N ALA A 82 -16.94 23.91 -10.16
CA ALA A 82 -16.22 24.30 -11.37
C ALA A 82 -14.81 23.68 -11.40
N ALA A 83 -14.12 23.63 -10.26
CA ALA A 83 -12.83 22.97 -10.15
C ALA A 83 -12.93 21.45 -10.40
N ALA A 84 -13.97 20.78 -9.89
CA ALA A 84 -14.24 19.37 -10.17
C ALA A 84 -14.49 19.13 -11.67
N GLY A 85 -15.33 19.96 -12.30
CA GLY A 85 -15.63 19.88 -13.73
C GLY A 85 -14.40 20.06 -14.60
N LEU A 86 -13.57 21.07 -14.32
CA LEU A 86 -12.34 21.28 -15.07
C LEU A 86 -11.32 20.14 -14.87
N THR A 87 -11.22 19.63 -13.63
CA THR A 87 -10.35 18.46 -13.35
C THR A 87 -10.78 17.25 -14.16
N MET A 88 -12.08 16.99 -14.24
CA MET A 88 -12.64 15.92 -15.05
C MET A 88 -12.40 16.13 -16.54
N PHE A 89 -12.59 17.35 -17.03
CA PHE A 89 -12.34 17.68 -18.43
C PHE A 89 -10.87 17.42 -18.81
N ILE A 90 -9.92 17.84 -17.97
CA ILE A 90 -8.49 17.58 -18.18
C ILE A 90 -8.19 16.08 -18.14
N PHE A 91 -8.76 15.35 -17.19
CA PHE A 91 -8.56 13.90 -17.07
C PHE A 91 -9.12 13.14 -18.27
N ILE A 92 -10.37 13.41 -18.65
CA ILE A 92 -11.04 12.76 -19.79
C ILE A 92 -10.31 13.15 -21.10
N GLY A 93 -9.93 14.41 -21.28
CA GLY A 93 -9.16 14.86 -22.43
C GLY A 93 -7.81 14.18 -22.53
N GLY A 94 -7.08 14.04 -21.40
CA GLY A 94 -5.81 13.31 -21.34
C GLY A 94 -5.98 11.81 -21.60
N LEU A 95 -7.03 11.20 -21.05
CA LEU A 95 -7.36 9.79 -21.27
C LEU A 95 -7.68 9.54 -22.75
N ILE A 96 -8.59 10.31 -23.34
CA ILE A 96 -8.95 10.20 -24.77
C ILE A 96 -7.73 10.48 -25.65
N GLY A 97 -6.93 11.51 -25.35
CA GLY A 97 -5.72 11.83 -26.09
C GLY A 97 -4.73 10.65 -26.09
N THR A 98 -4.51 10.05 -24.92
CA THR A 98 -3.66 8.86 -24.78
C THR A 98 -4.25 7.68 -25.55
N LEU A 99 -5.55 7.40 -25.41
CA LEU A 99 -6.25 6.32 -26.11
C LEU A 99 -6.25 6.50 -27.64
N VAL A 100 -6.31 7.72 -28.16
CA VAL A 100 -6.26 7.97 -29.61
C VAL A 100 -4.87 7.70 -30.16
N VAL A 101 -3.82 8.25 -29.52
CA VAL A 101 -2.42 7.99 -29.91
C VAL A 101 -2.08 6.51 -29.82
N THR A 102 -2.60 5.86 -28.80
CA THR A 102 -2.38 4.44 -28.51
C THR A 102 -3.20 3.55 -29.43
N GLY A 103 -4.47 3.89 -29.64
CA GLY A 103 -5.42 3.09 -30.42
C GLY A 103 -5.03 3.01 -31.89
N THR A 104 -4.50 4.09 -32.47
CA THR A 104 -3.97 4.06 -33.84
C THR A 104 -2.77 3.11 -33.94
N GLN A 105 -1.88 3.11 -32.93
CA GLN A 105 -0.72 2.24 -32.90
C GLN A 105 -1.04 0.80 -32.51
N LEU A 106 -2.08 0.56 -31.72
CA LEU A 106 -2.58 -0.77 -31.43
C LEU A 106 -3.27 -1.36 -32.65
N VAL A 107 -4.08 -0.61 -33.39
CA VAL A 107 -4.73 -1.16 -34.58
C VAL A 107 -3.69 -1.53 -35.64
N THR A 108 -2.67 -0.70 -35.87
CA THR A 108 -1.60 -1.02 -36.82
C THR A 108 -0.61 -2.06 -36.25
N GLY A 109 -0.36 -2.01 -34.95
CA GLY A 109 0.62 -2.87 -34.27
C GLY A 109 0.07 -4.21 -33.82
N PHE A 110 -1.26 -4.42 -33.79
CA PHE A 110 -1.85 -5.69 -33.38
C PHE A 110 -1.71 -6.76 -34.46
N GLU A 111 -1.77 -6.38 -35.74
CA GLU A 111 -1.42 -7.28 -36.85
C GLU A 111 0.08 -7.66 -36.77
N GLU A 112 0.96 -6.67 -36.56
CA GLU A 112 2.39 -6.93 -36.36
C GLU A 112 2.68 -7.75 -35.09
N LEU A 113 1.92 -7.55 -34.01
CA LEU A 113 2.05 -8.30 -32.76
C LEU A 113 1.60 -9.75 -32.95
N SER A 114 0.46 -9.99 -33.61
CA SER A 114 0.00 -11.35 -33.86
C SER A 114 1.01 -12.09 -34.71
N ASP A 115 1.50 -11.46 -35.77
CA ASP A 115 2.46 -12.07 -36.69
C ASP A 115 3.79 -12.32 -35.99
N SER A 116 4.25 -11.38 -35.16
CA SER A 116 5.47 -11.54 -34.35
C SER A 116 5.34 -12.64 -33.32
N VAL A 117 4.18 -12.80 -32.67
CA VAL A 117 3.92 -13.88 -31.69
C VAL A 117 3.86 -15.24 -32.38
N PHE A 118 3.23 -15.34 -33.56
CA PHE A 118 3.21 -16.60 -34.32
C PHE A 118 4.58 -16.94 -34.90
N ALA A 119 5.33 -15.95 -35.40
CA ALA A 119 6.70 -16.12 -35.85
C ALA A 119 7.65 -16.51 -34.71
N ALA A 120 7.46 -15.92 -33.53
CA ALA A 120 8.14 -16.27 -32.31
C ALA A 120 7.93 -17.73 -31.91
N LEU A 121 6.67 -18.19 -31.92
CA LEU A 121 6.32 -19.58 -31.61
C LEU A 121 6.93 -20.55 -32.63
N ALA A 122 6.92 -20.19 -33.92
CA ALA A 122 7.53 -21.00 -34.98
C ALA A 122 9.07 -21.07 -34.85
N GLN A 123 9.74 -19.96 -34.53
CA GLN A 123 11.19 -19.96 -34.31
C GLN A 123 11.59 -20.67 -33.01
N LEU A 124 10.76 -20.59 -31.97
CA LEU A 124 10.94 -21.38 -30.75
C LEU A 124 10.88 -22.88 -31.07
N GLU A 125 9.93 -23.30 -31.91
CA GLU A 125 9.87 -24.68 -32.41
C GLU A 125 11.17 -25.08 -33.11
N THR A 126 11.66 -24.24 -34.02
CA THR A 126 12.92 -24.50 -34.74
C THR A 126 14.11 -24.60 -33.79
N TRP A 127 14.24 -23.68 -32.83
CA TRP A 127 15.32 -23.70 -31.84
C TRP A 127 15.23 -24.90 -30.90
N LEU A 128 14.02 -25.34 -30.51
CA LEU A 128 13.84 -26.58 -29.74
C LEU A 128 14.20 -27.82 -30.58
N ARG A 129 13.83 -27.84 -31.87
CA ARG A 129 14.16 -28.94 -32.80
C ARG A 129 15.66 -29.06 -33.08
N GLU A 130 16.35 -27.92 -33.22
CA GLU A 130 17.79 -27.86 -33.53
C GLU A 130 18.68 -27.82 -32.27
N GLY A 131 18.08 -27.59 -31.10
CA GLY A 131 18.75 -27.50 -29.82
C GLY A 131 19.07 -28.86 -29.16
N PRO A 132 19.79 -28.84 -28.02
CA PRO A 132 20.32 -30.04 -27.36
C PRO A 132 19.25 -30.98 -26.77
N ILE A 133 17.99 -30.56 -26.78
CA ILE A 133 16.82 -31.28 -26.26
C ILE A 133 16.25 -32.27 -27.29
N GLY A 134 16.66 -32.17 -28.56
CA GLY A 134 16.32 -33.15 -29.59
C GLY A 134 14.87 -33.11 -30.07
N ASN A 135 14.61 -33.92 -31.11
CA ASN A 135 13.39 -33.99 -31.91
C ASN A 135 12.22 -34.66 -31.14
N ASP A 136 11.89 -34.15 -29.96
CA ASP A 136 10.72 -34.63 -29.22
C ASP A 136 9.46 -34.23 -29.99
N ALA A 137 8.93 -35.19 -30.75
CA ALA A 137 7.70 -35.08 -31.55
C ALA A 137 6.48 -34.52 -30.79
N GLY A 138 6.54 -34.51 -29.45
CA GLY A 138 5.55 -33.90 -28.59
C GLY A 138 5.43 -32.38 -28.77
N PHE A 139 6.52 -31.63 -28.89
CA PHE A 139 6.44 -30.16 -28.96
C PHE A 139 5.80 -29.70 -30.28
N SER A 140 6.17 -30.31 -31.41
CA SER A 140 5.53 -30.04 -32.70
C SER A 140 4.06 -30.40 -32.71
N GLU A 141 3.67 -31.47 -32.01
CA GLU A 141 2.26 -31.87 -31.87
C GLU A 141 1.49 -30.90 -30.96
N TYR A 142 2.10 -30.36 -29.90
CA TYR A 142 1.52 -29.28 -29.10
C TYR A 142 1.40 -27.97 -29.89
N LEU A 143 2.37 -27.66 -30.75
CA LEU A 143 2.35 -26.44 -31.57
C LEU A 143 1.33 -26.53 -32.69
N GLN A 144 1.23 -27.68 -33.37
CA GLN A 144 0.14 -27.96 -34.32
C GLN A 144 -1.21 -27.96 -33.63
N ARG A 145 -1.37 -28.59 -32.47
CA ARG A 145 -2.63 -28.51 -31.70
C ARG A 145 -2.96 -27.08 -31.29
N ALA A 146 -1.97 -26.25 -30.97
CA ALA A 146 -2.21 -24.83 -30.67
C ALA A 146 -2.63 -24.05 -31.92
N GLN A 147 -1.96 -24.27 -33.06
CA GLN A 147 -2.32 -23.65 -34.35
C GLN A 147 -3.69 -24.11 -34.86
N ASP A 148 -3.98 -25.41 -34.78
CA ASP A 148 -5.25 -26.01 -35.14
C ASP A 148 -6.36 -25.58 -34.19
N TRP A 149 -6.07 -25.45 -32.88
CA TRP A 149 -7.01 -24.87 -31.93
C TRP A 149 -7.31 -23.42 -32.30
N VAL A 150 -6.31 -22.57 -32.57
CA VAL A 150 -6.52 -21.18 -33.00
C VAL A 150 -7.31 -21.10 -34.31
N SER A 151 -6.98 -21.93 -35.31
CA SER A 151 -7.61 -21.92 -36.64
C SER A 151 -9.05 -22.44 -36.59
N ASN A 152 -9.29 -23.58 -35.92
CA ASN A 152 -10.62 -24.20 -35.81
C ASN A 152 -11.51 -23.52 -34.78
N ASN A 153 -10.92 -22.88 -33.77
CA ASN A 153 -11.63 -22.05 -32.81
C ASN A 153 -11.58 -20.57 -33.21
N SER A 154 -11.24 -20.21 -34.44
CA SER A 154 -11.35 -18.84 -34.96
C SER A 154 -12.76 -18.25 -34.74
N GLY A 155 -13.80 -19.09 -34.81
CA GLY A 155 -15.17 -18.74 -34.41
C GLY A 155 -15.38 -18.52 -32.90
N GLN A 156 -14.63 -19.20 -32.02
CA GLN A 156 -14.57 -18.92 -30.58
C GLN A 156 -13.56 -17.82 -30.21
N LEU A 157 -12.60 -17.48 -31.06
CA LEU A 157 -11.76 -16.28 -30.95
C LEU A 157 -12.58 -15.06 -31.37
N LEU A 158 -13.44 -15.18 -32.38
CA LEU A 158 -14.54 -14.26 -32.65
C LEU A 158 -15.53 -14.24 -31.49
N GLY A 159 -15.87 -15.39 -30.90
CA GLY A 159 -16.64 -15.48 -29.66
C GLY A 159 -15.93 -14.82 -28.46
N GLY A 160 -14.61 -14.89 -28.41
CA GLY A 160 -13.73 -14.22 -27.45
C GLY A 160 -13.63 -12.73 -27.70
N ALA A 161 -13.68 -12.29 -28.96
CA ALA A 161 -13.78 -10.90 -29.37
C ALA A 161 -15.18 -10.33 -29.11
N VAL A 162 -16.24 -11.14 -29.24
CA VAL A 162 -17.62 -10.81 -28.84
C VAL A 162 -17.76 -10.82 -27.31
N ALA A 163 -17.09 -11.74 -26.61
CA ALA A 163 -16.98 -11.74 -25.15
C ALA A 163 -16.17 -10.54 -24.65
N ALA A 164 -15.09 -10.18 -25.33
CA ALA A 164 -14.32 -8.97 -25.07
C ALA A 164 -15.16 -7.72 -25.41
N GLY A 165 -15.95 -7.73 -26.49
CA GLY A 165 -16.85 -6.64 -26.88
C GLY A 165 -18.00 -6.45 -25.89
N SER A 166 -18.59 -7.54 -25.39
CA SER A 166 -19.62 -7.49 -24.34
C SER A 166 -19.03 -7.14 -22.96
N ALA A 167 -17.80 -7.56 -22.67
CA ALA A 167 -17.03 -7.09 -21.52
C ALA A 167 -16.73 -5.59 -21.62
N VAL A 168 -16.37 -5.07 -22.81
CA VAL A 168 -16.22 -3.63 -23.08
C VAL A 168 -17.56 -2.90 -22.89
N GLY A 169 -18.68 -3.47 -23.31
CA GLY A 169 -20.01 -2.91 -23.05
C GLY A 169 -20.34 -2.80 -21.56
N THR A 170 -20.09 -3.87 -20.79
CA THR A 170 -20.31 -3.90 -19.33
C THR A 170 -19.34 -2.99 -18.59
N PHE A 171 -18.09 -2.94 -19.05
CA PHE A 171 -17.06 -2.05 -18.55
C PHE A 171 -17.41 -0.59 -18.85
N SER A 172 -18.00 -0.30 -20.01
CA SER A 172 -18.42 1.06 -20.38
C SER A 172 -19.48 1.59 -19.43
N VAL A 173 -20.46 0.76 -19.01
CA VAL A 173 -21.44 1.15 -17.99
C VAL A 173 -20.75 1.47 -16.67
N SER A 174 -19.84 0.62 -16.23
CA SER A 174 -19.06 0.82 -14.99
C SER A 174 -18.18 2.07 -15.08
N MET A 175 -17.60 2.36 -16.24
CA MET A 175 -16.76 3.52 -16.51
C MET A 175 -17.56 4.82 -16.52
N VAL A 176 -18.71 4.84 -17.20
CA VAL A 176 -19.62 6.01 -17.18
C VAL A 176 -20.06 6.29 -15.75
N LEU A 177 -20.46 5.25 -15.01
CA LEU A 177 -20.82 5.40 -13.61
C LEU A 177 -19.62 5.90 -12.79
N ALA A 178 -18.43 5.34 -13.00
CA ALA A 178 -17.21 5.77 -12.31
C ALA A 178 -16.92 7.25 -12.53
N LEU A 179 -17.00 7.73 -13.78
CA LEU A 179 -16.75 9.13 -14.13
C LEU A 179 -17.78 10.06 -13.49
N VAL A 180 -19.07 9.71 -13.57
CA VAL A 180 -20.15 10.49 -12.96
C VAL A 180 -20.00 10.52 -11.43
N THR A 181 -19.80 9.37 -10.80
CA THR A 181 -19.61 9.27 -9.34
C THR A 181 -18.36 10.02 -8.88
N THR A 182 -17.25 9.92 -9.62
CA THR A 182 -16.02 10.66 -9.30
C THR A 182 -16.25 12.16 -9.35
N PHE A 183 -17.01 12.67 -10.33
CA PHE A 183 -17.37 14.10 -10.39
C PHE A 183 -18.08 14.54 -9.10
N PHE A 184 -19.10 13.81 -8.66
CA PHE A 184 -19.81 14.12 -7.42
C PHE A 184 -18.92 13.99 -6.18
N PHE A 185 -18.04 12.99 -6.13
CA PHE A 185 -17.08 12.83 -5.02
C PHE A 185 -16.05 13.97 -4.97
N LEU A 186 -15.58 14.46 -6.11
CA LEU A 186 -14.66 15.61 -6.19
C LEU A 186 -15.36 16.93 -5.83
N ALA A 187 -16.62 17.08 -6.25
CA ALA A 187 -17.43 18.26 -6.01
C ALA A 187 -17.83 18.39 -4.54
N ASP A 188 -18.45 17.35 -3.98
CA ASP A 188 -19.17 17.36 -2.70
C ASP A 188 -18.91 16.13 -1.80
N GLY A 189 -17.80 15.41 -1.99
CA GLY A 189 -17.52 14.13 -1.29
C GLY A 189 -17.70 14.16 0.24
N ARG A 190 -17.27 15.23 0.93
CA ARG A 190 -17.47 15.38 2.39
C ARG A 190 -18.95 15.48 2.76
N ARG A 191 -19.75 16.18 1.94
CA ARG A 191 -21.20 16.32 2.16
C ARG A 191 -21.94 15.00 1.95
N ILE A 192 -21.55 14.25 0.92
CA ILE A 192 -22.09 12.91 0.63
C ILE A 192 -21.79 11.96 1.80
N TRP A 193 -20.55 11.97 2.30
CA TRP A 193 -20.15 11.17 3.45
C TRP A 193 -20.92 11.53 4.72
N LEU A 194 -20.99 12.81 5.07
CA LEU A 194 -21.74 13.25 6.25
C LEU A 194 -23.23 12.94 6.15
N TRP A 195 -23.81 12.96 4.95
CA TRP A 195 -25.19 12.52 4.75
C TRP A 195 -25.36 11.03 5.06
N PHE A 196 -24.40 10.18 4.69
CA PHE A 196 -24.42 8.75 5.01
C PHE A 196 -24.22 8.50 6.50
N VAL A 197 -23.28 9.20 7.14
CA VAL A 197 -23.01 9.04 8.58
C VAL A 197 -24.20 9.44 9.45
N ARG A 198 -24.97 10.46 9.04
CA ARG A 198 -26.19 10.89 9.74
C ARG A 198 -27.35 9.90 9.71
N LEU A 199 -27.24 8.81 8.93
CA LEU A 199 -28.21 7.71 8.96
C LEU A 199 -27.94 6.74 10.11
N LEU A 200 -26.77 6.83 10.75
CA LEU A 200 -26.35 5.96 11.84
C LEU A 200 -26.69 6.58 13.20
N PRO A 201 -26.74 5.78 14.28
CA PRO A 201 -26.89 6.29 15.65
C PRO A 201 -25.77 7.27 16.01
N SER A 202 -26.10 8.32 16.77
CA SER A 202 -25.18 9.40 17.14
C SER A 202 -23.95 8.91 17.90
N GLU A 203 -24.02 7.78 18.61
CA GLU A 203 -22.89 7.21 19.33
C GLU A 203 -21.80 6.64 18.40
N LEU A 204 -22.15 6.35 17.14
CA LEU A 204 -21.26 5.78 16.12
C LEU A 204 -20.75 6.82 15.12
N GLU A 205 -21.40 7.98 15.02
CA GLU A 205 -21.08 9.01 14.01
C GLU A 205 -19.60 9.43 14.05
N ASP A 206 -19.12 9.86 15.22
CA ASP A 206 -17.74 10.34 15.38
C ASP A 206 -16.71 9.24 15.16
N ARG A 207 -17.02 8.02 15.61
CA ARG A 207 -16.12 6.87 15.48
C ARG A 207 -15.99 6.45 14.02
N LEU A 208 -17.09 6.46 13.28
CA LEU A 208 -17.10 6.08 11.86
C LEU A 208 -16.55 7.18 10.97
N ASP A 209 -16.83 8.47 11.24
CA ASP A 209 -16.21 9.59 10.51
C ASP A 209 -14.68 9.53 10.62
N LEU A 210 -14.17 9.31 11.83
CA LEU A 210 -12.73 9.19 12.06
C LEU A 210 -12.14 7.95 11.36
N ALA A 211 -12.74 6.78 11.55
CA ALA A 211 -12.25 5.54 10.97
C ALA A 211 -12.24 5.56 9.44
N PHE A 212 -13.33 6.05 8.83
CA PHE A 212 -13.43 6.13 7.38
C PHE A 212 -12.58 7.24 6.79
N SER A 213 -12.45 8.40 7.47
CA SER A 213 -11.56 9.48 7.01
C SER A 213 -10.09 9.01 6.97
N ASN A 214 -9.65 8.30 8.01
CA ASN A 214 -8.32 7.69 8.06
C ASN A 214 -8.16 6.60 7.00
N GLY A 215 -9.14 5.72 6.86
CA GLY A 215 -9.10 4.66 5.86
C GLY A 215 -9.14 5.18 4.42
N PHE A 216 -9.90 6.24 4.15
CA PHE A 216 -9.90 6.90 2.85
C PHE A 216 -8.57 7.61 2.59
N TYR A 217 -7.88 8.09 3.62
CA TYR A 217 -6.50 8.57 3.47
C TYR A 217 -5.55 7.45 2.99
N SER A 218 -5.60 6.25 3.58
CA SER A 218 -4.73 5.15 3.14
C SER A 218 -4.99 4.72 1.70
N VAL A 219 -6.26 4.72 1.26
CA VAL A 219 -6.60 4.47 -0.16
C VAL A 219 -5.99 5.53 -1.07
N ARG A 220 -6.11 6.81 -0.72
CA ARG A 220 -5.53 7.93 -1.50
C ARG A 220 -4.01 7.84 -1.58
N ALA A 221 -3.36 7.56 -0.45
CA ALA A 221 -1.91 7.41 -0.39
C ALA A 221 -1.45 6.24 -1.28
N TYR A 222 -2.11 5.09 -1.17
CA TYR A 222 -1.82 3.92 -2.01
C TYR A 222 -1.97 4.22 -3.50
N VAL A 223 -3.10 4.77 -3.93
CA VAL A 223 -3.35 5.06 -5.35
C VAL A 223 -2.30 6.00 -5.93
N ARG A 224 -1.92 7.04 -5.17
CA ARG A 224 -0.88 7.98 -5.61
C ARG A 224 0.47 7.27 -5.75
N THR A 225 0.84 6.47 -4.76
CA THR A 225 2.09 5.71 -4.80
C THR A 225 2.10 4.73 -5.97
N GLN A 226 1.01 3.99 -6.17
CA GLN A 226 0.90 3.04 -7.28
C GLN A 226 0.95 3.72 -8.64
N ALA A 227 0.34 4.89 -8.79
CA ALA A 227 0.40 5.65 -10.04
C ALA A 227 1.84 6.13 -10.35
N ILE A 228 2.61 6.52 -9.32
CA ILE A 228 4.02 6.89 -9.49
C ILE A 228 4.86 5.66 -9.85
N VAL A 229 4.66 4.53 -9.14
CA VAL A 229 5.34 3.26 -9.42
C VAL A 229 5.07 2.82 -10.86
N ALA A 230 3.81 2.73 -11.26
CA ALA A 230 3.42 2.35 -12.62
C ALA A 230 4.01 3.29 -13.69
N ALA A 231 4.08 4.61 -13.41
CA ALA A 231 4.72 5.56 -14.32
C ALA A 231 6.23 5.33 -14.44
N VAL A 232 6.92 5.03 -13.33
CA VAL A 232 8.35 4.71 -13.35
C VAL A 232 8.58 3.39 -14.11
N ASP A 233 7.77 2.37 -13.88
CA ASP A 233 7.90 1.09 -14.58
C ASP A 233 7.71 1.27 -16.08
N ALA A 234 6.65 1.96 -16.48
CA ALA A 234 6.35 2.26 -17.86
C ALA A 234 7.50 3.03 -18.54
N VAL A 235 8.01 4.08 -17.89
CA VAL A 235 9.13 4.85 -18.45
C VAL A 235 10.42 4.03 -18.47
N GLY A 236 10.76 3.33 -17.39
CA GLY A 236 12.00 2.56 -17.28
C GLY A 236 12.05 1.40 -18.28
N ILE A 237 10.99 0.58 -18.30
CA ILE A 237 10.87 -0.56 -19.22
C ILE A 237 10.66 -0.06 -20.64
N GLY A 238 9.84 0.98 -20.85
CA GLY A 238 9.59 1.56 -22.16
C GLY A 238 10.83 2.19 -22.80
N LEU A 239 11.64 2.92 -22.03
CA LEU A 239 12.93 3.43 -22.51
C LEU A 239 13.92 2.31 -22.81
N GLY A 240 13.92 1.23 -22.01
CA GLY A 240 14.72 0.05 -22.28
C GLY A 240 14.34 -0.61 -23.61
N ALA A 241 13.04 -0.83 -23.81
CA ALA A 241 12.51 -1.35 -25.07
C ALA A 241 12.83 -0.44 -26.26
N PHE A 242 12.70 0.88 -26.09
CA PHE A 242 13.05 1.87 -27.10
C PHE A 242 14.53 1.84 -27.46
N ALA A 243 15.41 1.81 -26.46
CA ALA A 243 16.86 1.81 -26.66
C ALA A 243 17.35 0.52 -27.36
N LEU A 244 16.68 -0.60 -27.10
CA LEU A 244 16.93 -1.84 -27.81
C LEU A 244 16.34 -1.84 -29.23
N GLY A 245 15.47 -0.90 -29.58
CA GLY A 245 14.79 -0.87 -30.88
C GLY A 245 13.72 -1.95 -31.01
N LEU A 246 13.09 -2.35 -29.92
CA LEU A 246 12.01 -3.34 -29.96
C LEU A 246 10.84 -2.80 -30.80
N PRO A 247 10.13 -3.67 -31.53
CA PRO A 247 8.84 -3.28 -32.11
C PRO A 247 7.84 -3.01 -30.97
N LEU A 248 6.81 -2.21 -31.24
CA LEU A 248 5.67 -2.03 -30.34
C LEU A 248 6.01 -1.45 -28.95
N VAL A 249 7.07 -0.63 -28.85
CA VAL A 249 7.49 0.03 -27.59
C VAL A 249 6.31 0.71 -26.88
N ILE A 250 5.49 1.44 -27.62
CA ILE A 250 4.38 2.20 -27.05
C ILE A 250 3.28 1.28 -26.52
N PRO A 251 2.73 0.32 -27.30
CA PRO A 251 1.83 -0.71 -26.77
C PRO A 251 2.39 -1.43 -25.55
N LEU A 252 3.68 -1.81 -25.55
CA LEU A 252 4.31 -2.49 -24.42
C LEU A 252 4.41 -1.62 -23.18
N THR A 253 4.82 -0.37 -23.34
CA THR A 253 4.91 0.61 -22.26
C THR A 253 3.55 0.78 -21.57
N ILE A 254 2.46 0.74 -22.34
CA ILE A 254 1.11 0.89 -21.83
C ILE A 254 0.64 -0.38 -21.13
N ILE A 255 0.92 -1.56 -21.69
CA ILE A 255 0.64 -2.82 -21.01
C ILE A 255 1.39 -2.86 -19.68
N VAL A 256 2.67 -2.52 -19.66
CA VAL A 256 3.47 -2.39 -18.42
C VAL A 256 2.81 -1.42 -17.46
N PHE A 257 2.48 -0.20 -17.91
CA PHE A 257 1.81 0.80 -17.07
C PHE A 257 0.52 0.26 -16.44
N LEU A 258 -0.35 -0.36 -17.23
CA LEU A 258 -1.65 -0.86 -16.76
C LEU A 258 -1.50 -2.07 -15.84
N THR A 259 -0.62 -3.00 -16.18
CA THR A 259 -0.38 -4.21 -15.39
C THR A 259 0.35 -3.92 -14.09
N SER A 260 1.22 -2.90 -14.05
CA SER A 260 1.89 -2.45 -12.81
C SER A 260 0.92 -2.05 -11.71
N PHE A 261 -0.37 -1.78 -11.99
CA PHE A 261 -1.36 -1.56 -10.93
C PHE A 261 -1.77 -2.83 -10.17
N ILE A 262 -1.42 -4.02 -10.65
CA ILE A 262 -1.66 -5.31 -9.99
C ILE A 262 -0.35 -5.74 -9.33
N PRO A 263 -0.19 -5.59 -8.00
CA PRO A 263 1.08 -5.87 -7.34
C PRO A 263 1.52 -7.31 -7.53
N VAL A 264 2.84 -7.51 -7.63
CA VAL A 264 3.50 -8.81 -7.86
C VAL A 264 3.18 -9.38 -9.25
N VAL A 265 1.92 -9.70 -9.53
CA VAL A 265 1.49 -10.33 -10.78
C VAL A 265 1.79 -9.46 -11.99
N GLY A 266 1.52 -8.16 -11.90
CA GLY A 266 1.75 -7.20 -12.97
C GLY A 266 3.21 -7.11 -13.39
N ALA A 267 4.10 -6.92 -12.42
CA ALA A 267 5.53 -6.83 -12.66
C ALA A 267 6.11 -8.11 -13.29
N PHE A 268 5.74 -9.28 -12.76
CA PHE A 268 6.20 -10.56 -13.34
C PHE A 268 5.64 -10.79 -14.74
N ALA A 269 4.34 -10.59 -14.95
CA ALA A 269 3.70 -10.84 -16.24
C ALA A 269 4.19 -9.87 -17.31
N ALA A 270 4.27 -8.57 -17.00
CA ALA A 270 4.73 -7.55 -17.93
C ALA A 270 6.23 -7.67 -18.23
N GLY A 271 7.05 -7.90 -17.19
CA GLY A 271 8.48 -8.14 -17.36
C GLY A 271 8.75 -9.36 -18.23
N ALA A 272 8.07 -10.48 -17.98
CA ALA A 272 8.17 -11.67 -18.81
C ALA A 272 7.76 -11.41 -20.26
N LEU A 273 6.64 -10.70 -20.48
CA LEU A 273 6.16 -10.36 -21.81
C LEU A 273 7.17 -9.52 -22.60
N VAL A 274 7.75 -8.49 -21.99
CA VAL A 274 8.72 -7.61 -22.66
C VAL A 274 10.03 -8.33 -22.96
N VAL A 275 10.52 -9.18 -22.05
CA VAL A 275 11.71 -10.01 -22.28
C VAL A 275 11.47 -11.03 -23.40
N LEU A 276 10.28 -11.63 -23.44
CA LEU A 276 9.90 -12.58 -24.48
C LEU A 276 9.88 -11.91 -25.86
N ILE A 277 9.28 -10.72 -25.96
CA ILE A 277 9.26 -9.96 -27.21
C ILE A 277 10.67 -9.52 -27.62
N ALA A 278 11.52 -9.15 -26.67
CA ALA A 278 12.93 -8.84 -26.95
C ALA A 278 13.68 -10.05 -27.53
N TRP A 279 13.45 -11.25 -26.96
CA TRP A 279 14.04 -12.48 -27.49
C TRP A 279 13.64 -12.72 -28.93
N PHE A 280 12.36 -12.62 -29.24
CA PHE A 280 11.88 -13.00 -30.57
C PHE A 280 12.11 -11.93 -31.64
N SER A 281 12.11 -10.66 -31.25
CA SER A 281 12.37 -9.57 -32.19
C SER A 281 13.86 -9.43 -32.51
N GLN A 282 14.76 -9.65 -31.55
CA GLN A 282 16.18 -9.28 -31.67
C GLN A 282 17.17 -10.33 -31.14
N GLY A 283 16.69 -11.51 -30.75
CA GLY A 283 17.52 -12.62 -30.30
C GLY A 283 17.84 -12.61 -28.81
N LEU A 284 18.54 -13.66 -28.37
CA LEU A 284 18.79 -13.95 -26.95
C LEU A 284 19.56 -12.83 -26.24
N THR A 285 20.51 -12.17 -26.92
CA THR A 285 21.29 -11.08 -26.34
C THR A 285 20.39 -9.90 -25.95
N ALA A 286 19.46 -9.50 -26.82
CA ALA A 286 18.50 -8.44 -26.52
C ALA A 286 17.57 -8.85 -25.36
N ALA A 287 17.14 -10.11 -25.31
CA ALA A 287 16.35 -10.64 -24.19
C ALA A 287 17.07 -10.54 -22.84
N LEU A 288 18.36 -10.92 -22.80
CA LEU A 288 19.16 -10.86 -21.58
C LEU A 288 19.41 -9.42 -21.13
N ILE A 289 19.67 -8.50 -22.08
CA ILE A 289 19.79 -7.07 -21.78
C ILE A 289 18.45 -6.54 -21.25
N MET A 290 17.34 -6.88 -21.91
CA MET A 290 16.00 -6.48 -21.48
C MET A 290 15.64 -7.03 -20.10
N LEU A 291 16.00 -8.28 -19.80
CA LEU A 291 15.84 -8.89 -18.48
C LEU A 291 16.66 -8.13 -17.45
N GLY A 292 17.90 -7.78 -17.77
CA GLY A 292 18.74 -6.92 -16.94
C GLY A 292 18.09 -5.56 -16.65
N ILE A 293 17.46 -4.94 -17.66
CA ILE A 293 16.71 -3.68 -17.51
C ILE A 293 15.49 -3.88 -16.60
N VAL A 294 14.67 -4.91 -16.83
CA VAL A 294 13.49 -5.19 -15.99
C VAL A 294 13.90 -5.41 -14.54
N VAL A 295 14.94 -6.21 -14.29
CA VAL A 295 15.48 -6.44 -12.95
C VAL A 295 16.00 -5.13 -12.36
N LEU A 296 16.73 -4.31 -13.13
CA LEU A 296 17.22 -3.02 -12.66
C LEU A 296 16.07 -2.10 -12.24
N VAL A 297 15.04 -1.96 -13.07
CA VAL A 297 13.85 -1.16 -12.77
C VAL A 297 13.17 -1.69 -11.52
N GLN A 298 12.99 -3.01 -11.40
CA GLN A 298 12.37 -3.63 -10.22
C GLN A 298 13.19 -3.41 -8.94
N GLN A 299 14.53 -3.42 -9.04
CA GLN A 299 15.41 -3.15 -7.91
C GLN A 299 15.39 -1.68 -7.50
N LEU A 300 15.32 -0.76 -8.47
CA LEU A 300 15.09 0.67 -8.19
C LEU A 300 13.72 0.87 -7.53
N GLU A 301 12.70 0.16 -8.01
CA GLU A 301 11.36 0.18 -7.43
C GLU A 301 11.38 -0.30 -5.98
N GLY A 302 11.88 -1.52 -5.73
CA GLY A 302 11.88 -2.15 -4.42
C GLY A 302 12.80 -1.48 -3.39
N ASN A 303 13.99 -1.03 -3.81
CA ASN A 303 15.01 -0.54 -2.85
C ASN A 303 15.01 0.98 -2.67
N LEU A 304 14.53 1.76 -3.65
CA LEU A 304 14.53 3.22 -3.57
C LEU A 304 13.12 3.78 -3.54
N LEU A 305 12.26 3.40 -4.49
CA LEU A 305 10.94 4.00 -4.62
C LEU A 305 9.98 3.52 -3.55
N GLN A 306 9.95 2.22 -3.21
CA GLN A 306 9.06 1.71 -2.18
C GLN A 306 9.31 2.34 -0.79
N PRO A 307 10.55 2.42 -0.25
CA PRO A 307 10.79 3.07 1.05
C PRO A 307 10.44 4.56 1.06
N VAL A 308 10.61 5.23 -0.08
CA VAL A 308 10.38 6.68 -0.22
C VAL A 308 8.90 7.00 -0.44
N LEU A 309 8.18 6.18 -1.21
CA LEU A 309 6.79 6.40 -1.60
C LEU A 309 5.79 5.72 -0.66
N MET A 310 6.16 4.59 -0.05
CA MET A 310 5.39 3.93 1.01
C MET A 310 5.92 4.35 2.38
N SER A 311 5.79 5.64 2.70
CA SER A 311 5.89 6.13 4.08
C SER A 311 4.72 5.56 4.88
N ARG A 312 4.92 4.46 5.63
CA ARG A 312 4.11 3.88 6.75
C ARG A 312 2.56 3.81 6.64
N ALA A 313 1.94 4.31 5.57
CA ALA A 313 0.50 4.53 5.47
C ALA A 313 -0.26 3.22 5.18
N VAL A 314 0.45 2.19 4.71
CA VAL A 314 -0.11 0.87 4.38
C VAL A 314 0.94 -0.21 4.65
N ASP A 315 1.29 -0.43 5.93
CA ASP A 315 2.15 -1.56 6.34
C ASP A 315 1.39 -2.90 6.18
N LEU A 316 1.11 -3.32 4.95
CA LEU A 316 0.53 -4.63 4.69
C LEU A 316 1.66 -5.66 4.60
N HIS A 317 1.48 -6.78 5.29
CA HIS A 317 2.42 -7.88 5.18
C HIS A 317 2.38 -8.43 3.73
N PRO A 318 3.54 -8.69 3.07
CA PRO A 318 3.58 -9.12 1.67
C PRO A 318 2.71 -10.35 1.37
N TRP A 319 2.68 -11.33 2.29
CA TRP A 319 1.78 -12.47 2.17
C TRP A 319 0.29 -12.09 2.13
N GLY A 320 -0.12 -11.10 2.93
CA GLY A 320 -1.49 -10.60 2.92
C GLY A 320 -1.85 -9.99 1.56
N VAL A 321 -0.91 -9.27 0.95
CA VAL A 321 -1.07 -8.71 -0.41
C VAL A 321 -1.27 -9.83 -1.43
N ILE A 322 -0.43 -10.87 -1.43
CA ILE A 322 -0.53 -11.99 -2.37
C ILE A 322 -1.88 -12.71 -2.23
N ILE A 323 -2.27 -13.07 -1.00
CA ILE A 323 -3.54 -13.75 -0.73
C ILE A 323 -4.72 -12.86 -1.13
N GLY A 324 -4.69 -11.57 -0.77
CA GLY A 324 -5.75 -10.64 -1.10
C GLY A 324 -5.91 -10.44 -2.59
N VAL A 325 -4.81 -10.33 -3.34
CA VAL A 325 -4.83 -10.24 -4.81
C VAL A 325 -5.40 -11.53 -5.39
N ALA A 326 -4.94 -12.71 -4.95
CA ALA A 326 -5.46 -13.99 -5.43
C ALA A 326 -6.97 -14.17 -5.16
N LEU A 327 -7.44 -13.83 -3.97
CA LEU A 327 -8.86 -13.86 -3.62
C LEU A 327 -9.67 -12.84 -4.43
N GLY A 328 -9.15 -11.62 -4.59
CA GLY A 328 -9.76 -10.59 -5.43
C GLY A 328 -9.89 -11.06 -6.88
N SER A 329 -8.81 -11.62 -7.44
CA SER A 329 -8.78 -12.24 -8.77
C SER A 329 -9.82 -13.34 -8.92
N TYR A 330 -10.00 -14.18 -7.91
CA TYR A 330 -10.98 -15.26 -7.96
C TYR A 330 -12.44 -14.75 -7.94
N ILE A 331 -12.74 -13.73 -7.13
CA ILE A 331 -14.13 -13.24 -6.95
C ILE A 331 -14.55 -12.30 -8.08
N TYR A 332 -13.68 -11.35 -8.47
CA TYR A 332 -14.01 -10.26 -9.39
C TYR A 332 -13.03 -10.17 -10.59
N GLY A 333 -12.21 -11.19 -10.83
CA GLY A 333 -11.26 -11.19 -11.94
C GLY A 333 -10.20 -10.09 -11.79
N ILE A 334 -9.78 -9.52 -12.91
CA ILE A 334 -8.76 -8.46 -12.95
C ILE A 334 -9.14 -7.22 -12.11
N VAL A 335 -10.45 -6.92 -12.05
CA VAL A 335 -10.99 -5.83 -11.23
C VAL A 335 -10.70 -6.13 -9.75
N GLY A 336 -11.07 -7.33 -9.26
CA GLY A 336 -10.81 -7.68 -7.87
C GLY A 336 -9.32 -7.70 -7.51
N ALA A 337 -8.46 -8.11 -8.44
CA ALA A 337 -7.01 -8.06 -8.27
C ALA A 337 -6.50 -6.62 -8.05
N LEU A 338 -6.98 -5.69 -8.88
CA LEU A 338 -6.64 -4.26 -8.82
C LEU A 338 -7.08 -3.61 -7.50
N PHE A 339 -8.28 -3.96 -7.02
CA PHE A 339 -8.87 -3.35 -5.82
C PHE A 339 -8.48 -4.04 -4.51
N ALA A 340 -7.85 -5.21 -4.55
CA ALA A 340 -7.52 -6.00 -3.37
C ALA A 340 -6.72 -5.19 -2.34
N VAL A 341 -5.61 -4.57 -2.76
CA VAL A 341 -4.70 -3.87 -1.84
C VAL A 341 -5.31 -2.59 -1.25
N PRO A 342 -5.93 -1.69 -2.04
CA PRO A 342 -6.65 -0.54 -1.48
C PRO A 342 -7.72 -0.94 -0.46
N ILE A 343 -8.50 -1.99 -0.74
CA ILE A 343 -9.55 -2.47 0.17
C ILE A 343 -8.94 -3.03 1.45
N MET A 344 -7.85 -3.81 1.35
CA MET A 344 -7.14 -4.32 2.53
C MET A 344 -6.55 -3.19 3.38
N ALA A 345 -5.98 -2.17 2.73
CA ALA A 345 -5.46 -0.98 3.40
C ALA A 345 -6.57 -0.24 4.16
N LEU A 346 -7.70 0.02 3.46
CA LEU A 346 -8.90 0.63 4.04
C LEU A 346 -9.39 -0.15 5.25
N LEU A 347 -9.57 -1.46 5.09
CA LEU A 347 -10.08 -2.35 6.14
C LEU A 347 -9.15 -2.35 7.36
N LYS A 348 -7.84 -2.50 7.13
CA LYS A 348 -6.83 -2.46 8.19
C LYS A 348 -6.93 -1.16 9.00
N VAL A 349 -6.95 -0.02 8.32
CA VAL A 349 -6.98 1.30 8.98
C VAL A 349 -8.30 1.54 9.71
N VAL A 350 -9.42 1.16 9.12
CA VAL A 350 -10.75 1.27 9.76
C VAL A 350 -10.78 0.43 11.03
N VAL A 351 -10.36 -0.84 10.97
CA VAL A 351 -10.37 -1.75 12.14
C VAL A 351 -9.48 -1.22 13.25
N LEU A 352 -8.24 -0.82 12.95
CA LEU A 352 -7.31 -0.31 13.95
C LEU A 352 -7.78 1.03 14.55
N THR A 353 -8.41 1.89 13.75
CA THR A 353 -9.01 3.15 14.24
C THR A 353 -10.19 2.87 15.18
N LEU A 354 -11.07 1.91 14.83
CA LEU A 354 -12.20 1.51 15.68
C LEU A 354 -11.75 0.84 16.99
N ARG A 355 -10.63 0.10 16.96
CA ARG A 355 -10.00 -0.49 18.16
C ARG A 355 -9.26 0.54 19.03
N ARG A 356 -9.27 1.83 18.65
CA ARG A 356 -8.53 2.93 19.30
C ARG A 356 -7.02 2.71 19.34
N GLU A 357 -6.49 1.88 18.45
CA GLU A 357 -5.05 1.59 18.37
C GLU A 357 -4.29 2.65 17.56
N MET A 358 -5.00 3.48 16.79
CA MET A 358 -4.44 4.64 16.10
C MET A 358 -4.97 5.95 16.72
N PRO A 359 -4.09 6.80 17.30
CA PRO A 359 -4.41 8.22 17.50
C PRO A 359 -4.75 8.86 16.16
N GLN A 360 -5.43 10.03 16.16
CA GLN A 360 -5.63 10.82 14.94
C GLN A 360 -4.30 10.90 14.18
N VAL A 361 -4.26 10.34 12.96
CA VAL A 361 -3.10 10.55 12.08
C VAL A 361 -2.99 12.06 11.93
N ASP A 362 -1.87 12.65 12.32
CA ASP A 362 -1.70 14.10 12.26
C ASP A 362 -1.48 14.51 10.79
N LEU A 363 -2.59 14.63 10.06
CA LEU A 363 -2.69 14.74 8.60
C LEU A 363 -1.90 15.94 8.04
N SER A 364 -1.60 16.93 8.88
CA SER A 364 -0.81 18.11 8.54
C SER A 364 0.69 17.80 8.33
N LEU A 365 1.23 16.86 9.11
CA LEU A 365 2.64 16.49 9.07
C LEU A 365 2.98 15.65 7.84
N GLU A 366 2.04 14.82 7.38
CA GLU A 366 2.27 13.96 6.21
C GLU A 366 2.06 14.69 4.87
N GLU A 367 1.11 15.63 4.79
CA GLU A 367 0.97 16.52 3.62
C GLU A 367 2.23 17.40 3.45
N SER A 368 2.84 17.87 4.56
CA SER A 368 4.12 18.60 4.55
C SER A 368 5.33 17.75 4.15
N ARG A 369 5.32 16.44 4.43
CA ARG A 369 6.39 15.49 4.06
C ARG A 369 6.36 15.08 2.59
N THR A 370 5.22 15.21 1.92
CA THR A 370 5.10 14.95 0.48
C THR A 370 5.35 16.18 -0.40
N ASP A 371 5.67 17.32 0.21
CA ASP A 371 6.06 18.54 -0.51
C ASP A 371 7.58 18.55 -0.75
N TRP A 372 8.01 17.91 -1.84
CA TRP A 372 9.42 17.70 -2.21
C TRP A 372 10.32 18.95 -2.15
N PRO A 373 9.88 20.15 -2.56
CA PRO A 373 10.67 21.38 -2.41
C PRO A 373 10.97 21.71 -0.94
N GLN A 374 10.04 21.45 -0.04
CA GLN A 374 10.16 21.69 1.39
C GLN A 374 10.98 20.60 2.09
N VAL A 375 10.86 19.34 1.68
CA VAL A 375 11.72 18.24 2.14
C VAL A 375 13.19 18.51 1.78
N LEU A 376 13.46 18.97 0.56
CA LEU A 376 14.82 19.34 0.12
C LEU A 376 15.33 20.60 0.84
N ALA A 377 14.45 21.57 1.13
CA ALA A 377 14.81 22.75 1.93
C ALA A 377 15.14 22.38 3.39
N ASN A 378 14.38 21.45 3.98
CA ASN A 378 14.58 20.97 5.35
C ASN A 378 15.78 20.02 5.47
N ALA A 379 16.12 19.27 4.43
CA ALA A 379 17.34 18.47 4.39
C ALA A 379 18.61 19.36 4.50
N ARG A 380 18.58 20.57 3.93
CA ARG A 380 19.68 21.55 4.08
C ARG A 380 19.79 22.09 5.50
N THR A 381 18.69 22.23 6.23
CA THR A 381 18.71 22.73 7.62
C THR A 381 19.01 21.62 8.64
N LEU A 382 18.63 20.37 8.35
CA LEU A 382 19.00 19.21 9.17
C LEU A 382 20.48 18.86 9.09
N GLY A 383 21.14 19.12 7.95
CA GLY A 383 22.60 19.05 7.83
C GLY A 383 23.35 20.01 8.75
N GLN A 384 22.71 21.08 9.22
CA GLN A 384 23.28 22.05 10.17
C GLN A 384 22.89 21.76 11.63
N ARG A 385 21.88 20.92 11.88
CA ARG A 385 21.38 20.59 13.23
C ARG A 385 21.73 19.17 13.70
N ALA A 386 22.37 18.36 12.86
CA ALA A 386 22.78 16.99 13.20
C ALA A 386 24.08 16.94 14.01
N VAL A 387 24.12 17.59 15.18
CA VAL A 387 24.96 17.10 16.28
C VAL A 387 24.00 16.67 17.38
N PRO A 388 23.77 15.36 17.57
CA PRO A 388 22.83 14.90 18.58
C PRO A 388 23.35 15.27 19.98
N ALA A 389 22.45 15.60 20.90
CA ALA A 389 22.79 16.08 22.25
C ALA A 389 23.73 15.14 23.03
N TRP A 390 23.65 13.82 22.78
CA TRP A 390 24.57 12.84 23.34
C TRP A 390 26.03 12.98 22.84
N ALA A 391 26.24 13.53 21.64
CA ALA A 391 27.56 13.82 21.08
C ALA A 391 28.16 15.13 21.65
N GLN A 392 27.33 16.03 22.17
CA GLN A 392 27.79 17.20 22.94
C GLN A 392 28.11 16.80 24.40
N ALA A 393 27.31 15.90 24.99
CA ALA A 393 27.55 15.40 26.35
C ALA A 393 28.88 14.64 26.49
N ARG A 394 29.36 13.96 25.44
CA ARG A 394 30.69 13.29 25.44
C ARG A 394 31.89 14.26 25.38
N ARG A 395 31.69 15.53 25.04
CA ARG A 395 32.76 16.55 25.07
C ARG A 395 32.86 17.29 26.41
N GLY A 396 31.89 17.13 27.29
CA GLY A 396 31.88 17.75 28.63
C GLY A 396 32.52 16.92 29.75
N GLY A 397 33.01 15.71 29.45
CA GLY A 397 33.40 14.73 30.47
C GLY A 397 34.82 14.15 30.35
N THR A 398 35.68 14.70 29.49
CA THR A 398 37.09 14.29 29.47
C THR A 398 37.97 15.51 29.70
N GLY A 399 38.80 15.41 30.74
CA GLY A 399 39.78 16.43 31.08
C GLY A 399 40.59 16.84 29.86
N SER A 400 40.71 18.15 29.71
CA SER A 400 41.64 18.82 28.82
C SER A 400 43.02 18.15 28.84
N VAL A 401 43.37 17.45 27.77
CA VAL A 401 44.76 17.39 27.30
C VAL A 401 44.79 18.13 25.97
N ALA A 402 45.17 19.41 26.05
CA ALA A 402 45.41 20.25 24.90
C ALA A 402 46.62 19.73 24.09
N PRO A 403 46.60 19.74 22.75
CA PRO A 403 47.82 19.66 21.97
C PRO A 403 48.52 21.03 22.02
N ALA A 404 49.79 21.02 22.39
CA ALA A 404 50.65 22.20 22.43
C ALA A 404 50.75 22.85 21.04
N ALA A 405 50.47 24.15 20.98
CA ALA A 405 50.83 25.02 19.86
C ALA A 405 52.15 25.76 20.18
N PRO A 406 52.96 26.13 19.17
CA PRO A 406 54.34 26.55 19.37
C PRO A 406 54.44 27.95 19.98
N THR A 407 55.41 28.09 20.87
CA THR A 407 55.81 29.33 21.56
C THR A 407 56.26 30.42 20.58
N GLN A 408 55.66 31.61 20.69
CA GLN A 408 56.27 32.86 20.25
C GLN A 408 56.51 33.78 21.45
N GLY A 409 57.76 34.22 21.60
CA GLY A 409 58.13 35.62 21.80
C GLY A 409 57.73 36.34 23.08
N VAL A 410 58.72 36.54 23.95
CA VAL A 410 58.80 37.45 25.10
C VAL A 410 58.67 38.94 24.68
N SER A 411 58.02 39.79 25.51
CA SER A 411 58.57 41.06 26.07
C SER A 411 57.53 42.12 26.45
N GLY A 412 57.70 42.71 27.66
CA GLY A 412 57.28 44.07 28.07
C GLY A 412 55.86 44.19 28.65
N SER A 413 55.64 44.28 29.96
CA SER A 413 55.95 45.34 30.95
C SER A 413 54.74 46.26 31.21
N ASP A 414 54.55 46.51 32.51
CA ASP A 414 53.96 47.68 33.15
C ASP A 414 52.47 47.69 33.58
N GLU A 415 52.36 47.74 34.92
CA GLU A 415 51.54 48.65 35.74
C GLU A 415 50.06 48.33 36.08
N ASP A 416 49.94 47.82 37.31
CA ASP A 416 49.17 48.32 38.46
C ASP A 416 47.63 48.26 38.58
N PRO A 417 47.12 48.04 39.83
CA PRO A 417 45.73 47.76 40.16
C PRO A 417 45.05 48.91 40.96
N ILE A 418 43.76 48.81 41.31
CA ILE A 418 43.06 49.45 42.47
C ILE A 418 41.54 49.16 42.33
N SER A 419 40.92 48.38 43.24
CA SER A 419 40.15 48.79 44.45
C SER A 419 38.78 49.45 44.12
N ARG A 420 37.60 49.21 44.74
CA ARG A 420 37.16 48.95 46.14
C ARG A 420 35.66 48.57 46.08
N ALA A 421 35.16 47.66 46.94
CA ALA A 421 34.33 47.89 48.15
C ALA A 421 32.93 48.52 47.85
N THR A 422 31.77 48.13 48.40
CA THR A 422 31.35 47.74 49.77
C THR A 422 29.89 47.22 49.73
N THR A 423 29.52 46.40 50.72
CA THR A 423 28.19 45.84 51.09
C THR A 423 27.31 46.83 51.92
N PRO A 424 26.21 46.43 52.62
CA PRO A 424 24.86 45.96 52.21
C PRO A 424 23.70 46.67 52.98
N VAL A 425 22.44 46.15 52.95
CA VAL A 425 21.43 46.01 54.07
C VAL A 425 19.94 46.35 53.75
N SER A 426 19.07 45.36 54.04
CA SER A 426 17.71 45.34 54.65
C SER A 426 16.39 45.67 53.91
N GLY A 427 15.42 44.73 54.08
CA GLY A 427 14.01 45.00 54.46
C GLY A 427 12.96 44.26 53.63
N ALA A 428 12.36 43.16 54.14
CA ALA A 428 10.94 43.03 54.58
C ALA A 428 9.96 42.77 53.39
N GLU A 429 8.98 41.85 53.35
CA GLU A 429 8.12 41.13 54.31
C GLU A 429 7.45 39.93 53.59
N ASP A 430 7.01 38.92 54.36
CA ASP A 430 6.03 37.86 54.01
C ASP A 430 4.85 38.02 55.01
N PRO A 431 3.57 37.66 54.69
CA PRO A 431 3.08 36.31 55.06
C PRO A 431 1.88 35.72 54.26
N GLY A 432 1.82 34.38 54.15
CA GLY A 432 0.70 33.60 54.74
C GLY A 432 -0.24 32.70 53.90
N ALA A 433 -0.41 31.45 54.39
CA ALA A 433 -1.55 30.49 54.29
C ALA A 433 -1.64 29.57 53.04
N ALA A 434 -1.92 28.24 53.10
CA ALA A 434 -2.39 27.33 54.14
C ALA A 434 -2.04 25.85 53.84
N VAL A 435 -2.21 25.02 54.87
CA VAL A 435 -1.84 23.61 55.09
C VAL A 435 -2.92 22.62 54.62
N ASP A 436 -2.53 21.40 54.22
CA ASP A 436 -3.22 20.16 54.66
C ASP A 436 -2.29 18.94 54.56
N GLU A 437 -2.30 18.14 55.62
CA GLU A 437 -1.44 16.99 55.92
C GLU A 437 -2.32 15.72 56.13
N ASP A 438 -1.69 14.55 56.06
CA ASP A 438 -2.16 13.21 56.45
C ASP A 438 -3.09 12.37 55.54
N LEU A 439 -2.51 11.29 54.97
CA LEU A 439 -2.99 9.95 55.29
C LEU A 439 -1.89 8.86 55.19
N ILE A 440 -1.75 8.19 56.33
CA ILE A 440 -0.82 7.17 56.84
C ILE A 440 -0.82 5.79 56.10
N ASP A 441 0.41 5.30 55.88
CA ASP A 441 0.97 3.94 56.13
C ASP A 441 0.39 2.67 55.46
N ARG A 442 1.27 1.93 54.74
CA ARG A 442 1.78 0.61 55.18
C ARG A 442 2.76 -0.01 54.17
N GLY A 443 3.93 -0.40 54.66
CA GLY A 443 4.46 -1.75 54.38
C GLY A 443 5.71 -1.89 53.50
N THR A 444 6.85 -1.84 54.18
CA THR A 444 8.06 -2.68 54.02
C THR A 444 9.03 -2.47 52.85
N THR A 445 10.28 -2.30 53.29
CA THR A 445 11.58 -2.06 52.69
C THR A 445 12.27 -3.34 52.15
N PRO A 446 13.47 -3.21 51.53
CA PRO A 446 14.03 -4.15 50.55
C PRO A 446 15.28 -4.93 51.07
N VAL A 447 15.97 -5.61 50.14
CA VAL A 447 17.46 -5.69 49.96
C VAL A 447 18.07 -7.12 49.89
N SER A 448 18.77 -7.35 48.76
CA SER A 448 19.99 -8.16 48.44
C SER A 448 20.20 -9.57 49.05
N GLY A 449 20.81 -10.55 48.39
CA GLY A 449 21.56 -10.59 47.14
C GLY A 449 22.54 -11.80 47.12
N VAL A 450 23.21 -11.97 45.98
CA VAL A 450 24.53 -12.62 45.76
C VAL A 450 24.61 -14.13 45.40
N ALA A 451 25.30 -14.35 44.26
CA ALA A 451 26.14 -15.46 43.78
C ALA A 451 25.54 -16.70 43.04
N ASP A 452 25.58 -16.62 41.70
CA ASP A 452 26.28 -17.46 40.66
C ASP A 452 27.08 -18.73 41.08
N PRO A 453 27.60 -19.62 40.18
CA PRO A 453 27.18 -20.14 38.84
C PRO A 453 27.27 -21.70 38.70
N GLY A 454 26.67 -22.28 37.64
CA GLY A 454 27.28 -23.35 36.84
C GLY A 454 27.04 -24.85 37.16
N ALA A 455 27.09 -25.66 36.08
CA ALA A 455 27.06 -27.13 35.93
C ALA A 455 25.65 -27.79 35.93
N ALA A 456 25.12 -28.31 34.83
CA ALA A 456 25.54 -29.46 33.99
C ALA A 456 25.30 -30.83 34.67
N VAL A 457 25.02 -31.84 33.82
CA VAL A 457 24.76 -33.29 34.06
C VAL A 457 23.26 -33.61 34.14
N ASP A 458 22.63 -34.04 33.03
CA ASP A 458 22.53 -35.44 32.51
C ASP A 458 21.92 -36.42 33.51
N GLU A 459 20.71 -36.92 33.22
CA GLU A 459 20.42 -38.35 33.31
C GLU A 459 19.15 -38.75 32.55
N ASP A 460 19.37 -39.66 31.60
CA ASP A 460 18.41 -40.47 30.85
C ASP A 460 17.55 -41.37 31.74
N LEU A 461 16.53 -41.99 31.09
CA LEU A 461 15.84 -43.27 31.34
C LEU A 461 14.31 -43.08 31.44
N GLU A 462 13.58 -43.22 30.32
CA GLU A 462 12.96 -44.49 29.82
C GLU A 462 11.56 -44.75 30.44
N PRO A 463 10.71 -45.64 29.89
CA PRO A 463 10.03 -45.55 28.60
C PRO A 463 8.51 -45.90 28.72
N ASP A 464 7.88 -46.07 27.55
CA ASP A 464 6.72 -46.98 27.29
C ASP A 464 5.29 -46.45 27.54
N GLU A 465 4.51 -46.28 26.46
CA GLU A 465 3.48 -47.24 26.05
C GLU A 465 2.52 -46.63 24.98
N ARG A 466 2.45 -47.35 23.84
CA ARG A 466 1.39 -47.44 22.81
C ARG A 466 1.35 -46.49 21.61
#